data_AF-A0A2E1HIC0-F1
#
_entry.id   AF-A0A2E1HIC0-F1
#
_cell.length_a   1.000
_cell.length_b   1.000
_cell.length_c   1.000
_cell.angle_alpha   90.00
_cell.angle_beta   90.00
_cell.angle_gamma   90.00
#
_symmetry.space_group_name_H-M   'P 1'
#
loop_
_entity.id
_entity.type
_entity.pdbx_description
1 polymer ?
#
loop_
_entity_poly.entity_id
_entity_poly.type
_entity_poly.pdbx_seq_one_letter_code
_entity_poly.pdbx_strand_id
1 'polypeptide(L)'
;MLGAVLALGGAWLLASNGMLPGLGGPQQNLSDEYVTKDALNQEIATLRGEGAAAGSTDGAPAIDLSPLEQRIAALEASTADIATLKETADKAGTTATSAGEAAASAQQSADALMEASDRTAGQAADAVSQAASASQAAAAAQQAATNAQQTANSAQQTAQSSLEKADAASSAANSANEAAEAASAKVDGALADLEQRVAGIEQSNQRAEVALAAANLKSAIDAGGPFADQLETFAKTAGAGATTESLRTFAAEGVPSERQLAAQWPEVETKISNALSPPRPNAPVGDQMLAGLRSLVQVRPTGSAPASDTSDDAVLSRLNAAVRSGDLEAFRAQWEDLPDAAKDVSRDFADKVKARLTAEEIVSSTLSGAISGSQPSSSDAAEPANQG
;
A
#
# COMPACT_ATOMS: atom_id res chain seq x y z
N MET A 1 50.64 -41.12 -0.60
CA MET A 1 51.38 -41.84 0.45
C MET A 1 50.62 -43.12 0.75
N LEU A 2 51.27 -44.27 0.52
CA LEU A 2 50.90 -45.65 0.96
C LEU A 2 49.63 -46.22 0.27
N GLY A 3 49.67 -47.20 -0.65
CA GLY A 3 50.21 -48.58 -0.55
C GLY A 3 49.05 -49.51 -0.13
N ALA A 4 48.71 -50.68 -0.69
CA ALA A 4 49.35 -51.69 -1.54
C ALA A 4 48.24 -52.64 -2.10
N VAL A 5 48.26 -53.13 -3.36
CA VAL A 5 48.80 -54.44 -3.86
C VAL A 5 47.79 -55.62 -3.87
N LEU A 6 47.81 -56.36 -5.00
CA LEU A 6 47.24 -57.68 -5.38
C LEU A 6 45.95 -57.63 -6.21
N ALA A 7 45.95 -57.73 -7.55
CA ALA A 7 46.51 -58.71 -8.50
C ALA A 7 45.64 -59.98 -8.68
N LEU A 8 45.38 -60.29 -9.96
CA LEU A 8 44.78 -61.50 -10.57
C LEU A 8 43.26 -61.48 -10.84
N GLY A 9 42.87 -60.69 -11.84
CA GLY A 9 41.79 -61.05 -12.76
C GLY A 9 42.42 -61.49 -14.09
N GLY A 10 42.20 -62.75 -14.49
CA GLY A 10 42.74 -63.29 -15.73
C GLY A 10 41.99 -64.53 -16.24
N ALA A 11 41.31 -64.33 -17.36
CA ALA A 11 40.94 -65.32 -18.38
C ALA A 11 39.73 -66.25 -18.13
N TRP A 12 38.59 -65.77 -18.61
CA TRP A 12 37.51 -66.58 -19.18
C TRP A 12 37.94 -67.09 -20.57
N LEU A 13 37.61 -68.37 -20.83
CA LEU A 13 37.35 -68.99 -22.14
C LEU A 13 38.53 -69.44 -23.02
N LEU A 14 38.68 -70.77 -23.19
CA LEU A 14 38.77 -71.47 -24.48
C LEU A 14 38.91 -73.00 -24.31
N ALA A 15 38.47 -73.71 -25.36
CA ALA A 15 38.81 -75.07 -25.77
C ALA A 15 37.92 -76.24 -25.30
N SER A 16 36.70 -76.26 -25.85
CA SER A 16 36.16 -77.47 -26.46
C SER A 16 37.08 -78.00 -27.58
N ASN A 17 37.25 -79.33 -27.63
CA ASN A 17 37.85 -80.13 -28.72
C ASN A 17 39.38 -80.11 -28.92
N GLY A 18 40.06 -81.03 -28.25
CA GLY A 18 40.96 -82.04 -28.85
C GLY A 18 42.31 -81.63 -29.44
N MET A 19 43.41 -81.86 -28.71
CA MET A 19 44.65 -82.49 -29.23
C MET A 19 45.62 -82.85 -28.08
N LEU A 20 46.13 -84.09 -28.10
CA LEU A 20 47.14 -84.76 -27.24
C LEU A 20 48.55 -84.11 -27.34
N PRO A 21 49.55 -84.33 -26.43
CA PRO A 21 50.13 -85.62 -25.97
C PRO A 21 50.32 -85.71 -24.44
N GLY A 22 50.42 -86.86 -23.75
CA GLY A 22 51.21 -88.06 -24.00
C GLY A 22 52.35 -88.12 -22.97
N LEU A 23 52.18 -88.91 -21.90
CA LEU A 23 53.17 -89.47 -20.94
C LEU A 23 52.36 -90.47 -20.06
N GLY A 24 52.63 -91.76 -19.88
CA GLY A 24 53.77 -92.62 -20.22
C GLY A 24 53.99 -93.68 -19.13
N GLY A 25 53.16 -94.74 -19.09
CA GLY A 25 53.35 -96.11 -18.54
C GLY A 25 53.93 -96.35 -17.12
N PRO A 26 54.19 -97.62 -16.72
CA PRO A 26 53.55 -98.90 -17.07
C PRO A 26 53.20 -99.76 -15.82
N GLN A 27 52.36 -100.79 -15.96
CA GLN A 27 52.33 -101.92 -15.01
C GLN A 27 51.98 -103.20 -15.79
N GLN A 28 52.99 -103.78 -16.44
CA GLN A 28 53.72 -104.97 -15.99
C GLN A 28 52.83 -106.21 -15.77
N ASN A 29 52.89 -107.06 -16.80
CA ASN A 29 52.82 -108.52 -16.76
C ASN A 29 53.21 -109.13 -15.42
N LEU A 30 52.34 -110.02 -14.91
CA LEU A 30 52.77 -111.25 -14.25
C LEU A 30 51.91 -112.39 -14.81
N SER A 31 52.54 -113.10 -15.73
CA SER A 31 52.23 -114.44 -16.19
C SER A 31 52.47 -115.44 -15.05
N ASP A 32 51.47 -116.25 -14.70
CA ASP A 32 51.69 -117.51 -13.99
C ASP A 32 50.98 -118.64 -14.74
N GLU A 33 51.77 -119.21 -15.65
CA GLU A 33 52.08 -120.64 -15.74
C GLU A 33 51.25 -121.57 -14.84
N TYR A 34 50.13 -122.05 -15.37
CA TYR A 34 49.51 -123.29 -14.90
C TYR A 34 49.86 -124.41 -15.87
N VAL A 35 50.68 -125.34 -15.39
CA VAL A 35 50.95 -126.66 -15.95
C VAL A 35 49.61 -127.35 -16.25
N THR A 36 49.16 -127.29 -17.50
CA THR A 36 47.98 -128.02 -17.94
C THR A 36 48.31 -129.50 -18.07
N LYS A 37 47.33 -130.33 -17.71
CA LYS A 37 47.29 -131.80 -17.58
C LYS A 37 48.00 -132.65 -18.66
N ASP A 38 48.42 -132.08 -19.78
CA ASP A 38 49.07 -132.80 -20.88
C ASP A 38 50.53 -133.18 -20.57
N ALA A 39 51.24 -132.37 -19.77
CA ALA A 39 52.62 -132.67 -19.37
C ALA A 39 52.73 -133.88 -18.42
N LEU A 40 51.71 -134.12 -17.58
CA LEU A 40 51.68 -135.27 -16.66
C LEU A 40 51.24 -136.59 -17.32
N ASN A 41 50.50 -136.54 -18.43
CA ASN A 41 50.11 -137.76 -19.16
C ASN A 41 51.24 -138.31 -20.04
N GLN A 42 52.19 -137.46 -20.46
CA GLN A 42 53.33 -137.86 -21.26
C GLN A 42 54.39 -138.61 -20.43
N GLU A 43 54.48 -138.34 -19.12
CA GLU A 43 55.42 -138.97 -18.19
C GLU A 43 54.94 -140.35 -17.66
N ILE A 44 53.62 -140.60 -17.67
CA ILE A 44 53.01 -141.89 -17.30
C ILE A 44 53.10 -142.94 -18.42
N ALA A 45 53.31 -142.51 -19.67
CA ALA A 45 53.45 -143.42 -20.82
C ALA A 45 54.89 -143.95 -21.02
N THR A 46 55.91 -143.15 -20.68
CA THR A 46 57.33 -143.54 -20.83
C THR A 46 57.84 -144.44 -19.70
N LEU A 47 57.25 -144.37 -18.50
CA LEU A 47 57.60 -145.28 -17.38
C LEU A 47 56.95 -146.67 -17.44
N ARG A 48 56.14 -146.96 -18.48
CA ARG A 48 55.60 -148.32 -18.75
C ARG A 48 56.42 -149.10 -19.79
N GLY A 49 57.52 -148.53 -20.29
CA GLY A 49 58.38 -149.11 -21.33
C GLY A 49 59.66 -149.82 -20.84
N GLU A 50 60.09 -149.60 -19.59
CA GLU A 50 61.30 -150.22 -19.03
C GLU A 50 60.92 -151.18 -17.90
N GLY A 51 60.51 -152.39 -18.29
CA GLY A 51 60.14 -153.45 -17.36
C GLY A 51 59.69 -154.74 -18.01
N ALA A 52 60.31 -155.16 -19.11
CA ALA A 52 60.11 -156.50 -19.68
C ALA A 52 61.44 -157.13 -20.13
N ALA A 53 61.77 -158.26 -19.49
CA ALA A 53 62.77 -159.28 -19.84
C ALA A 53 64.25 -159.07 -19.44
N ALA A 54 64.54 -159.24 -18.14
CA ALA A 54 65.63 -160.10 -17.71
C ALA A 54 65.16 -160.93 -16.49
N GLY A 55 64.63 -162.13 -16.73
CA GLY A 55 64.72 -163.22 -15.74
C GLY A 55 66.13 -163.80 -15.83
N SER A 56 66.75 -164.35 -14.81
CA SER A 56 66.37 -164.79 -13.46
C SER A 56 67.64 -164.62 -12.62
N THR A 57 67.63 -164.31 -11.31
CA THR A 57 67.38 -165.27 -10.22
C THR A 57 67.34 -164.53 -8.89
N ASP A 58 66.30 -164.83 -8.09
CA ASP A 58 66.28 -164.97 -6.63
C ASP A 58 66.66 -163.78 -5.71
N GLY A 59 65.69 -163.34 -4.87
CA GLY A 59 65.90 -162.53 -3.65
C GLY A 59 65.41 -161.06 -3.70
N ALA A 60 64.31 -160.76 -3.00
CA ALA A 60 63.56 -159.49 -2.96
C ALA A 60 64.35 -158.18 -2.63
N PRO A 61 63.99 -157.01 -3.22
CA PRO A 61 64.43 -155.69 -2.77
C PRO A 61 63.30 -154.85 -2.09
N ALA A 62 63.71 -153.86 -1.30
CA ALA A 62 62.84 -152.89 -0.61
C ALA A 62 62.33 -151.77 -1.54
N ILE A 63 61.14 -151.23 -1.26
CA ILE A 63 60.43 -150.20 -2.05
C ILE A 63 60.91 -148.79 -1.64
N ASP A 64 61.23 -147.93 -2.61
CA ASP A 64 61.65 -146.52 -2.44
C ASP A 64 60.43 -145.57 -2.33
N LEU A 65 60.37 -144.75 -1.27
CA LEU A 65 59.24 -143.87 -0.90
C LEU A 65 59.48 -142.38 -1.19
N SER A 66 60.66 -142.01 -1.71
CA SER A 66 61.10 -140.63 -1.95
C SER A 66 60.14 -139.75 -2.79
N PRO A 67 59.46 -140.26 -3.84
CA PRO A 67 58.52 -139.45 -4.65
C PRO A 67 57.23 -139.10 -3.90
N LEU A 68 56.85 -139.91 -2.91
CA LEU A 68 55.66 -139.66 -2.10
C LEU A 68 55.94 -138.57 -1.05
N GLU A 69 57.16 -138.56 -0.50
CA GLU A 69 57.64 -137.52 0.43
C GLU A 69 57.69 -136.13 -0.24
N GLN A 70 58.14 -136.03 -1.49
CA GLN A 70 58.11 -134.77 -2.25
C GLN A 70 56.69 -134.26 -2.50
N ARG A 71 55.74 -135.14 -2.79
CA ARG A 71 54.33 -134.76 -2.98
C ARG A 71 53.68 -134.31 -1.68
N ILE A 72 54.04 -134.94 -0.55
CA ILE A 72 53.61 -134.52 0.78
C ILE A 72 54.18 -133.14 1.11
N ALA A 73 55.48 -132.92 0.88
CA ALA A 73 56.11 -131.61 1.09
C ALA A 73 55.47 -130.50 0.22
N ALA A 74 55.11 -130.80 -1.04
CA ALA A 74 54.38 -129.87 -1.91
C ALA A 74 52.93 -129.63 -1.44
N LEU A 75 52.26 -130.64 -0.89
CA LEU A 75 50.94 -130.52 -0.27
C LEU A 75 51.00 -129.70 1.03
N GLU A 76 52.03 -129.87 1.84
CA GLU A 76 52.27 -129.06 3.04
C GLU A 76 52.60 -127.60 2.68
N ALA A 77 53.41 -127.39 1.64
CA ALA A 77 53.70 -126.05 1.10
C ALA A 77 52.44 -125.36 0.54
N SER A 78 51.64 -126.06 -0.28
CA SER A 78 50.36 -125.51 -0.77
C SER A 78 49.36 -125.26 0.36
N THR A 79 49.38 -126.06 1.42
CA THR A 79 48.56 -125.82 2.62
C THR A 79 49.01 -124.55 3.36
N ALA A 80 50.32 -124.30 3.43
CA ALA A 80 50.88 -123.07 3.98
C ALA A 80 50.57 -121.84 3.10
N ASP A 81 50.62 -121.97 1.78
CA ASP A 81 50.24 -120.92 0.82
C ASP A 81 48.74 -120.60 0.87
N ILE A 82 47.90 -121.61 1.04
CA ILE A 82 46.45 -121.41 1.26
C ILE A 82 46.19 -120.67 2.58
N ALA A 83 46.96 -120.96 3.63
CA ALA A 83 46.84 -120.26 4.91
C ALA A 83 47.27 -118.78 4.80
N THR A 84 48.36 -118.48 4.10
CA THR A 84 48.81 -117.10 3.86
C THR A 84 47.88 -116.33 2.92
N LEU A 85 47.32 -116.99 1.90
CA LEU A 85 46.26 -116.45 1.05
C LEU A 85 45.00 -116.12 1.84
N LYS A 86 44.59 -117.00 2.77
CA LYS A 86 43.45 -116.76 3.64
C LYS A 86 43.68 -115.56 4.55
N GLU A 87 44.84 -115.46 5.20
CA GLU A 87 45.20 -114.31 6.04
C GLU A 87 45.25 -113.01 5.24
N THR A 88 45.78 -113.06 4.01
CA THR A 88 45.84 -111.91 3.09
C THR A 88 44.44 -111.51 2.64
N ALA A 89 43.55 -112.48 2.35
CA ALA A 89 42.16 -112.23 2.01
C ALA A 89 41.38 -111.64 3.20
N ASP A 90 41.62 -112.09 4.43
CA ASP A 90 41.02 -111.54 5.63
C ASP A 90 41.50 -110.10 5.88
N LYS A 91 42.80 -109.82 5.72
CA LYS A 91 43.37 -108.45 5.78
C LYS A 91 42.82 -107.55 4.66
N ALA A 92 42.68 -108.06 3.45
CA ALA A 92 42.07 -107.33 2.34
C ALA A 92 40.59 -107.05 2.60
N GLY A 93 39.85 -107.99 3.19
CA GLY A 93 38.44 -107.83 3.60
C GLY A 93 38.27 -106.76 4.70
N THR A 94 39.13 -106.76 5.72
CA THR A 94 39.12 -105.71 6.76
C THR A 94 39.48 -104.34 6.18
N THR A 95 40.45 -104.27 5.27
CA THR A 95 40.84 -103.03 4.58
C THR A 95 39.73 -102.51 3.66
N ALA A 96 39.03 -103.39 2.94
CA ALA A 96 37.90 -103.01 2.11
C ALA A 96 36.72 -102.50 2.95
N THR A 97 36.50 -103.09 4.13
CA THR A 97 35.45 -102.66 5.07
C THR A 97 35.76 -101.26 5.62
N SER A 98 36.99 -101.04 6.12
CA SER A 98 37.40 -99.74 6.63
C SER A 98 37.46 -98.65 5.55
N ALA A 99 37.83 -99.00 4.32
CA ALA A 99 37.74 -98.11 3.17
C ALA A 99 36.28 -97.74 2.83
N GLY A 100 35.35 -98.70 2.93
CA GLY A 100 33.91 -98.47 2.76
C GLY A 100 33.32 -97.55 3.83
N GLU A 101 33.70 -97.75 5.10
CA GLU A 101 33.30 -96.88 6.21
C GLU A 101 33.88 -95.46 6.06
N ALA A 102 35.14 -95.33 5.65
CA ALA A 102 35.77 -94.04 5.37
C ALA A 102 35.06 -93.32 4.21
N ALA A 103 34.75 -94.04 3.12
CA ALA A 103 33.99 -93.48 2.00
C ALA A 103 32.58 -93.03 2.41
N ALA A 104 31.87 -93.79 3.25
CA ALA A 104 30.58 -93.40 3.78
C ALA A 104 30.65 -92.15 4.66
N SER A 105 31.68 -92.04 5.51
CA SER A 105 31.91 -90.83 6.33
C SER A 105 32.27 -89.60 5.48
N ALA A 106 33.03 -89.80 4.40
CA ALA A 106 33.38 -88.74 3.46
C ALA A 106 32.16 -88.27 2.67
N GLN A 107 31.28 -89.20 2.26
CA GLN A 107 30.00 -88.91 1.63
C GLN A 107 29.11 -88.06 2.56
N GLN A 108 28.94 -88.47 3.82
CA GLN A 108 28.14 -87.74 4.81
C GLN A 108 28.71 -86.34 5.08
N SER A 109 30.04 -86.21 5.12
CA SER A 109 30.70 -84.90 5.30
C SER A 109 30.49 -84.00 4.08
N ALA A 110 30.53 -84.55 2.87
CA ALA A 110 30.25 -83.83 1.63
C ALA A 110 28.79 -83.34 1.57
N ASP A 111 27.84 -84.18 1.97
CA ASP A 111 26.41 -83.81 2.04
C ASP A 111 26.18 -82.68 3.05
N ALA A 112 26.81 -82.77 4.24
CA ALA A 112 26.73 -81.71 5.26
C ALA A 112 27.36 -80.39 4.78
N LEU A 113 28.48 -80.47 4.04
CA LEU A 113 29.13 -79.31 3.41
C LEU A 113 28.23 -78.69 2.32
N MET A 114 27.58 -79.49 1.49
CA MET A 114 26.62 -78.98 0.50
C MET A 114 25.45 -78.27 1.19
N GLU A 115 24.86 -78.87 2.21
CA GLU A 115 23.73 -78.26 2.92
C GLU A 115 24.14 -76.97 3.67
N ALA A 116 25.36 -76.91 4.23
CA ALA A 116 25.92 -75.69 4.80
C ALA A 116 26.18 -74.61 3.74
N SER A 117 26.66 -75.00 2.57
CA SER A 117 26.85 -74.12 1.42
C SER A 117 25.52 -73.54 0.94
N ASP A 118 24.47 -74.36 0.82
CA ASP A 118 23.14 -73.93 0.40
C ASP A 118 22.50 -72.97 1.39
N ARG A 119 22.62 -73.23 2.69
CA ARG A 119 22.15 -72.29 3.74
C ARG A 119 22.89 -70.96 3.66
N THR A 120 24.22 -70.99 3.47
CA THR A 120 25.03 -69.78 3.34
C THR A 120 24.67 -69.00 2.08
N ALA A 121 24.43 -69.69 0.96
CA ALA A 121 23.99 -69.08 -0.29
C ALA A 121 22.59 -68.44 -0.14
N GLY A 122 21.66 -69.09 0.57
CA GLY A 122 20.34 -68.53 0.89
C GLY A 122 20.45 -67.27 1.75
N GLN A 123 21.25 -67.31 2.82
CA GLN A 123 21.49 -66.14 3.67
C GLN A 123 22.15 -64.98 2.91
N ALA A 124 23.09 -65.28 2.00
CA ALA A 124 23.71 -64.27 1.16
C ALA A 124 22.70 -63.65 0.18
N ALA A 125 21.81 -64.45 -0.41
CA ALA A 125 20.76 -63.96 -1.28
C ALA A 125 19.79 -63.04 -0.52
N ASP A 126 19.33 -63.43 0.67
CA ASP A 126 18.44 -62.62 1.51
C ASP A 126 19.10 -61.29 1.94
N ALA A 127 20.39 -61.33 2.28
CA ALA A 127 21.15 -60.13 2.63
C ALA A 127 21.28 -59.17 1.43
N VAL A 128 21.53 -59.70 0.22
CA VAL A 128 21.58 -58.90 -1.01
C VAL A 128 20.21 -58.27 -1.31
N SER A 129 19.12 -59.04 -1.16
CA SER A 129 17.76 -58.51 -1.33
C SER A 129 17.43 -57.40 -0.32
N GLN A 130 17.79 -57.58 0.97
CA GLN A 130 17.62 -56.52 1.98
C GLN A 130 18.46 -55.28 1.67
N ALA A 131 19.72 -55.45 1.26
CA ALA A 131 20.59 -54.34 0.89
C ALA A 131 20.05 -53.57 -0.32
N ALA A 132 19.49 -54.26 -1.31
CA ALA A 132 18.85 -53.64 -2.47
C ALA A 132 17.62 -52.82 -2.05
N SER A 133 16.76 -53.36 -1.18
CA SER A 133 15.59 -52.64 -0.66
C SER A 133 16.00 -51.42 0.19
N ALA A 134 17.02 -51.55 1.02
CA ALA A 134 17.55 -50.45 1.83
C ALA A 134 18.13 -49.33 0.95
N SER A 135 18.86 -49.69 -0.11
CA SER A 135 19.40 -48.74 -1.09
C SER A 135 18.28 -47.98 -1.82
N GLN A 136 17.22 -48.69 -2.23
CA GLN A 136 16.05 -48.08 -2.86
C GLN A 136 15.32 -47.13 -1.90
N ALA A 137 15.16 -47.51 -0.63
CA ALA A 137 14.56 -46.65 0.39
C ALA A 137 15.41 -45.40 0.67
N ALA A 138 16.73 -45.53 0.72
CA ALA A 138 17.64 -44.40 0.87
C ALA A 138 17.55 -43.43 -0.31
N ALA A 139 17.49 -43.95 -1.55
CA ALA A 139 17.30 -43.13 -2.74
C ALA A 139 15.96 -42.37 -2.71
N ALA A 140 14.87 -43.04 -2.33
CA ALA A 140 13.55 -42.41 -2.18
C ALA A 140 13.55 -41.33 -1.09
N ALA A 141 14.19 -41.58 0.05
CA ALA A 141 14.32 -40.61 1.13
C ALA A 141 15.13 -39.38 0.70
N GLN A 142 16.20 -39.57 -0.07
CA GLN A 142 17.01 -38.47 -0.58
C GLN A 142 16.27 -37.61 -1.62
N GLN A 143 15.47 -38.25 -2.48
CA GLN A 143 14.58 -37.53 -3.39
C GLN A 143 13.50 -36.75 -2.62
N ALA A 144 12.89 -37.34 -1.61
CA ALA A 144 11.90 -36.67 -0.77
C ALA A 144 12.50 -35.46 -0.02
N ALA A 145 13.70 -35.59 0.52
CA ALA A 145 14.43 -34.49 1.17
C ALA A 145 14.74 -33.36 0.17
N THR A 146 15.12 -33.69 -1.06
CA THR A 146 15.39 -32.70 -2.12
C THR A 146 14.13 -31.94 -2.51
N ASN A 147 13.01 -32.65 -2.68
CA ASN A 147 11.71 -32.04 -2.96
C ASN A 147 11.26 -31.13 -1.81
N ALA A 148 11.40 -31.58 -0.57
CA ALA A 148 11.07 -30.79 0.62
C ALA A 148 11.92 -29.51 0.71
N GLN A 149 13.22 -29.58 0.42
CA GLN A 149 14.10 -28.41 0.40
C GLN A 149 13.68 -27.41 -0.69
N GLN A 150 13.32 -27.90 -1.88
CA GLN A 150 12.84 -27.04 -2.95
C GLN A 150 11.53 -26.34 -2.57
N THR A 151 10.57 -27.08 -1.98
CA THR A 151 9.32 -26.50 -1.48
C THR A 151 9.57 -25.46 -0.38
N ALA A 152 10.47 -25.73 0.56
CA ALA A 152 10.83 -24.78 1.62
C ALA A 152 11.43 -23.49 1.04
N ASN A 153 12.31 -23.61 0.05
CA ASN A 153 12.90 -22.44 -0.63
C ASN A 153 11.84 -21.62 -1.38
N SER A 154 10.93 -22.26 -2.10
CA SER A 154 9.82 -21.58 -2.77
C SER A 154 8.86 -20.89 -1.80
N ALA A 155 8.58 -21.54 -0.65
CA ALA A 155 7.75 -20.96 0.40
C ALA A 155 8.43 -19.73 1.03
N GLN A 156 9.75 -19.80 1.28
CA GLN A 156 10.52 -18.67 1.81
C GLN A 156 10.52 -17.47 0.84
N GLN A 157 10.74 -17.72 -0.46
CA GLN A 157 10.68 -16.67 -1.47
C GLN A 157 9.28 -16.03 -1.57
N THR A 158 8.23 -16.86 -1.48
CA THR A 158 6.85 -16.38 -1.47
C THR A 158 6.55 -15.52 -0.23
N ALA A 159 7.04 -15.93 0.94
CA ALA A 159 6.89 -15.18 2.18
C ALA A 159 7.62 -13.83 2.11
N GLN A 160 8.85 -13.78 1.58
CA GLN A 160 9.59 -12.54 1.36
C GLN A 160 8.85 -11.59 0.41
N SER A 161 8.39 -12.08 -0.75
CA SER A 161 7.60 -11.25 -1.68
C SER A 161 6.30 -10.75 -1.07
N SER A 162 5.69 -11.53 -0.18
CA SER A 162 4.46 -11.12 0.52
C SER A 162 4.73 -10.04 1.56
N LEU A 163 5.86 -10.12 2.28
CA LEU A 163 6.30 -9.07 3.21
C LEU A 163 6.60 -7.77 2.47
N GLU A 164 7.34 -7.81 1.36
CA GLU A 164 7.64 -6.63 0.55
C GLU A 164 6.35 -5.96 0.03
N LYS A 165 5.36 -6.75 -0.42
CA LYS A 165 4.05 -6.23 -0.84
C LYS A 165 3.27 -5.63 0.33
N ALA A 166 3.34 -6.23 1.52
CA ALA A 166 2.69 -5.70 2.71
C ALA A 166 3.31 -4.37 3.13
N ASP A 167 4.63 -4.24 3.10
CA ASP A 167 5.34 -2.99 3.40
C ASP A 167 5.03 -1.89 2.37
N ALA A 168 4.98 -2.25 1.08
CA ALA A 168 4.57 -1.34 0.02
C ALA A 168 3.12 -0.88 0.18
N ALA A 169 2.20 -1.79 0.53
CA ALA A 169 0.80 -1.47 0.79
C ALA A 169 0.65 -0.57 2.03
N SER A 170 1.40 -0.83 3.11
CA SER A 170 1.41 0.02 4.31
C SER A 170 1.92 1.42 4.00
N SER A 171 2.98 1.53 3.20
CA SER A 171 3.54 2.82 2.79
C SER A 171 2.55 3.61 1.93
N ALA A 172 1.91 2.94 0.96
CA ALA A 172 0.88 3.54 0.12
C ALA A 172 -0.35 4.00 0.94
N ALA A 173 -0.77 3.22 1.94
CA ALA A 173 -1.85 3.58 2.84
C ALA A 173 -1.52 4.85 3.66
N ASN A 174 -0.29 4.94 4.18
CA ASN A 174 0.17 6.13 4.90
C ASN A 174 0.18 7.37 4.00
N SER A 175 0.74 7.27 2.80
CA SER A 175 0.72 8.39 1.83
C SER A 175 -0.69 8.80 1.41
N ALA A 176 -1.61 7.84 1.27
CA ALA A 176 -3.01 8.13 0.98
C ALA A 176 -3.69 8.88 2.14
N ASN A 177 -3.36 8.52 3.39
CA ASN A 177 -3.89 9.20 4.57
C ASN A 177 -3.37 10.64 4.68
N GLU A 178 -2.07 10.86 4.47
CA GLU A 178 -1.46 12.21 4.43
C GLU A 178 -2.09 13.07 3.32
N ALA A 179 -2.33 12.48 2.14
CA ALA A 179 -3.00 13.19 1.04
C ALA A 179 -4.45 13.54 1.37
N ALA A 180 -5.18 12.66 2.07
CA ALA A 180 -6.55 12.91 2.50
C ALA A 180 -6.64 14.01 3.57
N GLU A 181 -5.70 14.04 4.51
CA GLU A 181 -5.58 15.11 5.51
C GLU A 181 -5.26 16.46 4.85
N ALA A 182 -4.31 16.49 3.92
CA ALA A 182 -3.97 17.69 3.16
C ALA A 182 -5.14 18.19 2.28
N ALA A 183 -5.90 17.26 1.69
CA ALA A 183 -7.10 17.61 0.93
C ALA A 183 -8.21 18.19 1.83
N SER A 184 -8.41 17.61 3.01
CA SER A 184 -9.39 18.11 3.99
C SER A 184 -9.04 19.52 4.45
N ALA A 185 -7.78 19.77 4.81
CA ALA A 185 -7.32 21.11 5.19
C ALA A 185 -7.50 22.16 4.07
N LYS A 186 -7.32 21.77 2.81
CA LYS A 186 -7.58 22.65 1.66
C LYS A 186 -9.07 22.96 1.49
N VAL A 187 -9.94 21.97 1.72
CA VAL A 187 -11.40 22.16 1.66
C VAL A 187 -11.85 23.10 2.77
N ASP A 188 -11.36 22.92 4.00
CA ASP A 188 -11.69 23.80 5.13
C ASP A 188 -11.24 25.23 4.87
N GLY A 189 -10.02 25.42 4.35
CA GLY A 189 -9.52 26.74 3.95
C GLY A 189 -10.33 27.39 2.82
N ALA A 190 -10.73 26.61 1.82
CA ALA A 190 -11.57 27.11 0.73
C ALA A 190 -12.99 27.46 1.19
N LEU A 191 -13.54 26.72 2.16
CA LEU A 191 -14.84 27.03 2.75
C LEU A 191 -14.79 28.35 3.54
N ALA A 192 -13.75 28.54 4.36
CA ALA A 192 -13.55 29.79 5.09
C ALA A 192 -13.39 31.01 4.16
N ASP A 193 -12.61 30.88 3.08
CA ASP A 193 -12.48 31.94 2.05
C ASP A 193 -13.84 32.23 1.38
N LEU A 194 -14.59 31.19 1.04
CA LEU A 194 -15.91 31.35 0.44
C LEU A 194 -16.89 32.05 1.38
N GLU A 195 -16.95 31.65 2.65
CA GLU A 195 -17.78 32.28 3.68
C GLU A 195 -17.43 33.77 3.83
N GLN A 196 -16.13 34.10 3.87
CA GLN A 196 -15.68 35.50 3.94
C GLN A 196 -16.06 36.29 2.69
N ARG A 197 -15.91 35.70 1.50
CA ARG A 197 -16.29 36.35 0.24
C ARG A 197 -17.79 36.54 0.12
N VAL A 198 -18.59 35.57 0.53
CA VAL A 198 -20.05 35.67 0.56
C VAL A 198 -20.47 36.78 1.53
N ALA A 199 -19.95 36.78 2.75
CA ALA A 199 -20.23 37.85 3.72
C ALA A 199 -19.83 39.23 3.19
N GLY A 200 -18.69 39.33 2.50
CA GLY A 200 -18.23 40.57 1.86
C GLY A 200 -19.15 41.05 0.73
N ILE A 201 -19.64 40.13 -0.11
CA ILE A 201 -20.59 40.43 -1.19
C ILE A 201 -21.95 40.85 -0.61
N GLU A 202 -22.48 40.11 0.36
CA GLU A 202 -23.75 40.44 1.02
C GLU A 202 -23.70 41.82 1.68
N GLN A 203 -22.60 42.11 2.39
CA GLN A 203 -22.40 43.42 2.98
C GLN A 203 -22.30 44.53 1.91
N SER A 204 -21.62 44.27 0.80
CA SER A 204 -21.50 45.23 -0.31
C SER A 204 -22.84 45.49 -0.98
N ASN A 205 -23.65 44.44 -1.21
CA ASN A 205 -24.99 44.55 -1.78
C ASN A 205 -25.93 45.33 -0.84
N GLN A 206 -25.93 45.01 0.46
CA GLN A 206 -26.71 45.75 1.46
C GLN A 206 -26.35 47.23 1.46
N ARG A 207 -25.04 47.56 1.41
CA ARG A 207 -24.58 48.96 1.32
C ARG A 207 -25.04 49.63 0.03
N ALA A 208 -24.98 48.95 -1.11
CA ALA A 208 -25.44 49.48 -2.39
C ALA A 208 -26.95 49.75 -2.39
N GLU A 209 -27.76 48.85 -1.81
CA GLU A 209 -29.20 49.03 -1.65
C GLU A 209 -29.52 50.22 -0.75
N VAL A 210 -28.83 50.36 0.40
CA VAL A 210 -28.98 51.51 1.31
C VAL A 210 -28.58 52.81 0.61
N ALA A 211 -27.47 52.83 -0.13
CA ALA A 211 -27.02 54.01 -0.86
C ALA A 211 -28.02 54.44 -1.95
N LEU A 212 -28.60 53.48 -2.68
CA LEU A 212 -29.64 53.76 -3.67
C LEU A 212 -30.91 54.33 -3.03
N ALA A 213 -31.36 53.74 -1.91
CA ALA A 213 -32.50 54.25 -1.17
C ALA A 213 -32.25 55.66 -0.61
N ALA A 214 -31.05 55.93 -0.09
CA ALA A 214 -30.64 57.24 0.39
C ALA A 214 -30.58 58.28 -0.73
N ALA A 215 -30.06 57.91 -1.91
CA ALA A 215 -30.01 58.79 -3.08
C ALA A 215 -31.41 59.15 -3.59
N ASN A 216 -32.33 58.18 -3.62
CA ASN A 216 -33.74 58.41 -3.98
C ASN A 216 -34.44 59.33 -2.98
N LEU A 217 -34.23 59.13 -1.67
CA LEU A 217 -34.75 59.99 -0.61
C LEU A 217 -34.21 61.42 -0.73
N LYS A 218 -32.90 61.58 -0.94
CA LYS A 218 -32.28 62.89 -1.18
C LYS A 218 -32.91 63.59 -2.38
N SER A 219 -33.05 62.89 -3.51
CA SER A 219 -33.63 63.47 -4.71
C SER A 219 -35.07 63.94 -4.51
N ALA A 220 -35.88 63.21 -3.74
CA ALA A 220 -37.25 63.60 -3.41
C ALA A 220 -37.30 64.84 -2.50
N ILE A 221 -36.43 64.90 -1.49
CA ILE A 221 -36.28 66.07 -0.61
C ILE A 221 -35.83 67.29 -1.43
N ASP A 222 -34.86 67.14 -2.32
CA ASP A 222 -34.35 68.23 -3.17
C ASP A 222 -35.38 68.75 -4.18
N ALA A 223 -36.30 67.89 -4.63
CA ALA A 223 -37.43 68.30 -5.49
C ALA A 223 -38.47 69.17 -4.75
N GLY A 224 -38.52 69.07 -3.41
CA GLY A 224 -39.33 69.90 -2.53
C GLY A 224 -40.82 69.53 -2.47
N GLY A 225 -41.16 68.29 -2.82
CA GLY A 225 -42.51 67.73 -2.67
C GLY A 225 -42.59 66.69 -1.54
N PRO A 226 -43.76 66.05 -1.34
CA PRO A 226 -43.91 64.95 -0.40
C PRO A 226 -42.95 63.79 -0.72
N PHE A 227 -42.37 63.17 0.32
CA PHE A 227 -41.34 62.12 0.17
C PHE A 227 -41.58 60.91 1.09
N ALA A 228 -42.81 60.72 1.59
CA ALA A 228 -43.16 59.65 2.52
C ALA A 228 -42.85 58.23 1.99
N ASP A 229 -43.10 57.96 0.70
CA ASP A 229 -42.84 56.65 0.10
C ASP A 229 -41.34 56.33 0.02
N GLN A 230 -40.53 57.34 -0.30
CA GLN A 230 -39.08 57.22 -0.38
C GLN A 230 -38.47 57.06 1.03
N LEU A 231 -39.05 57.74 2.03
CA LEU A 231 -38.67 57.61 3.43
C LEU A 231 -38.97 56.20 3.96
N GLU A 232 -40.14 55.65 3.65
CA GLU A 232 -40.50 54.28 4.05
C GLU A 232 -39.61 53.24 3.37
N THR A 233 -39.30 53.44 2.08
CA THR A 233 -38.35 52.58 1.35
C THR A 233 -36.96 52.61 2.00
N PHE A 234 -36.47 53.80 2.34
CA PHE A 234 -35.19 53.95 3.05
C PHE A 234 -35.24 53.30 4.45
N ALA A 235 -36.29 53.51 5.23
CA ALA A 235 -36.45 52.90 6.55
C ALA A 235 -36.50 51.37 6.49
N LYS A 236 -37.13 50.81 5.44
CA LYS A 236 -37.18 49.36 5.22
C LYS A 236 -35.80 48.78 4.86
N THR A 237 -34.99 49.51 4.10
CA THR A 237 -33.67 49.03 3.62
C THR A 237 -32.54 49.31 4.61
N ALA A 238 -32.53 50.48 5.26
CA ALA A 238 -31.46 50.93 6.17
C ALA A 238 -31.80 50.72 7.66
N GLY A 239 -33.06 50.38 7.97
CA GLY A 239 -33.59 50.31 9.32
C GLY A 239 -34.19 51.65 9.76
N ALA A 240 -35.33 51.58 10.45
CA ALA A 240 -35.94 52.75 11.09
C ALA A 240 -35.09 53.21 12.29
N GLY A 241 -34.95 54.53 12.46
CA GLY A 241 -34.21 55.14 13.55
C GLY A 241 -34.60 56.60 13.79
N ALA A 242 -33.91 57.28 14.70
CA ALA A 242 -34.22 58.67 15.09
C ALA A 242 -34.27 59.64 13.89
N THR A 243 -33.43 59.39 12.89
CA THR A 243 -33.36 60.14 11.63
C THR A 243 -34.62 59.98 10.79
N THR A 244 -35.13 58.74 10.63
CA THR A 244 -36.35 58.49 9.86
C THR A 244 -37.60 58.99 10.57
N GLU A 245 -37.62 58.94 11.90
CA GLU A 245 -38.70 59.53 12.71
C GLU A 245 -38.76 61.05 12.55
N SER A 246 -37.59 61.71 12.62
CA SER A 246 -37.50 63.17 12.43
C SER A 246 -38.00 63.60 11.05
N LEU A 247 -37.58 62.90 9.99
CA LEU A 247 -38.01 63.18 8.62
C LEU A 247 -39.50 62.93 8.39
N ARG A 248 -40.11 61.99 9.12
CA ARG A 248 -41.54 61.65 8.96
C ARG A 248 -42.46 62.82 9.26
N THR A 249 -42.05 63.72 10.16
CA THR A 249 -42.79 64.97 10.47
C THR A 249 -42.96 65.87 9.26
N PHE A 250 -42.02 65.84 8.31
CA PHE A 250 -42.02 66.68 7.11
C PHE A 250 -42.43 65.92 5.84
N ALA A 251 -42.55 64.59 5.91
CA ALA A 251 -42.66 63.74 4.73
C ALA A 251 -43.99 63.86 3.97
N ALA A 252 -45.08 64.20 4.65
CA ALA A 252 -46.42 64.30 4.06
C ALA A 252 -46.62 65.60 3.26
N GLU A 253 -46.10 66.72 3.77
CA GLU A 253 -46.20 68.04 3.11
C GLU A 253 -45.01 68.31 2.19
N GLY A 254 -43.87 67.66 2.46
CA GLY A 254 -42.61 67.96 1.81
C GLY A 254 -41.91 69.15 2.45
N VAL A 255 -40.67 69.37 2.03
CA VAL A 255 -39.86 70.51 2.49
C VAL A 255 -39.57 71.38 1.28
N PRO A 256 -40.01 72.65 1.25
CA PRO A 256 -39.81 73.51 0.07
C PRO A 256 -38.34 73.57 -0.35
N SER A 257 -38.08 73.37 -1.65
CA SER A 257 -36.76 73.51 -2.25
C SER A 257 -36.27 74.96 -2.16
N GLU A 258 -34.96 75.19 -2.24
CA GLU A 258 -34.35 76.53 -2.28
C GLU A 258 -34.99 77.42 -3.34
N ARG A 259 -35.30 76.86 -4.52
CA ARG A 259 -35.98 77.59 -5.60
C ARG A 259 -37.41 77.99 -5.22
N GLN A 260 -38.15 77.13 -4.54
CA GLN A 260 -39.49 77.44 -4.05
C GLN A 260 -39.46 78.45 -2.90
N LEU A 261 -38.45 78.41 -2.02
CA LEU A 261 -38.22 79.40 -0.97
C LEU A 261 -37.89 80.77 -1.57
N ALA A 262 -36.97 80.82 -2.53
CA ALA A 262 -36.62 82.05 -3.25
C ALA A 262 -37.83 82.64 -4.02
N ALA A 263 -38.71 81.80 -4.56
CA ALA A 263 -39.93 82.25 -5.22
C ALA A 263 -40.98 82.82 -4.24
N GLN A 264 -41.04 82.30 -3.01
CA GLN A 264 -41.95 82.80 -1.95
C GLN A 264 -41.41 84.08 -1.28
N TRP A 265 -40.10 84.30 -1.33
CA TRP A 265 -39.43 85.38 -0.61
C TRP A 265 -39.93 86.80 -0.89
N PRO A 266 -40.21 87.23 -2.15
CA PRO A 266 -40.62 88.62 -2.42
C PRO A 266 -41.89 89.05 -1.65
N GLU A 267 -42.82 88.11 -1.42
CA GLU A 267 -44.03 88.37 -0.64
C GLU A 267 -43.70 88.56 0.85
N VAL A 268 -42.80 87.74 1.39
CA VAL A 268 -42.33 87.79 2.78
C VAL A 268 -41.47 89.03 3.03
N GLU A 269 -40.58 89.38 2.10
CA GLU A 269 -39.76 90.60 2.12
C GLU A 269 -40.65 91.85 2.25
N THR A 270 -41.77 91.89 1.52
CA THR A 270 -42.74 92.99 1.59
C THR A 270 -43.46 93.04 2.94
N LYS A 271 -43.78 91.89 3.53
CA LYS A 271 -44.39 91.82 4.87
C LYS A 271 -43.42 92.29 5.95
N ILE A 272 -42.16 91.86 5.87
CA ILE A 272 -41.09 92.27 6.79
C ILE A 272 -40.83 93.77 6.67
N SER A 273 -40.69 94.32 5.45
CA SER A 273 -40.42 95.75 5.26
C SER A 273 -41.53 96.64 5.82
N ASN A 274 -42.80 96.23 5.66
CA ASN A 274 -43.95 96.92 6.23
C ASN A 274 -43.99 96.84 7.76
N ALA A 275 -43.53 95.73 8.36
CA ALA A 275 -43.45 95.57 9.81
C ALA A 275 -42.32 96.41 10.42
N LEU A 276 -41.19 96.55 9.72
CA LEU A 276 -40.04 97.37 10.13
C LEU A 276 -40.29 98.88 9.92
N SER A 277 -41.08 99.24 8.90
CA SER A 277 -41.48 100.63 8.61
C SER A 277 -43.00 100.80 8.65
N PRO A 278 -43.64 100.79 9.84
CA PRO A 278 -45.08 100.98 9.94
C PRO A 278 -45.48 102.35 9.35
N PRO A 279 -46.54 102.42 8.50
CA PRO A 279 -47.00 103.69 7.93
C PRO A 279 -47.31 104.68 9.05
N ARG A 280 -46.63 105.84 9.07
CA ARG A 280 -46.92 106.92 10.03
C ARG A 280 -48.30 107.49 9.70
N PRO A 281 -49.34 107.32 10.53
CA PRO A 281 -50.70 107.68 10.12
C PRO A 281 -50.98 109.19 10.04
N ASN A 282 -50.01 110.08 10.32
CA ASN A 282 -50.22 111.53 10.33
C ASN A 282 -48.95 112.32 9.96
N ALA A 283 -48.52 112.28 8.69
CA ALA A 283 -47.54 113.25 8.17
C ALA A 283 -48.30 114.42 7.49
N PRO A 284 -48.04 115.69 7.85
CA PRO A 284 -48.63 116.83 7.17
C PRO A 284 -48.32 116.78 5.66
N VAL A 285 -49.34 116.91 4.81
CA VAL A 285 -49.25 116.88 3.34
C VAL A 285 -48.23 117.90 2.79
N GLY A 286 -47.87 118.92 3.58
CA GLY A 286 -46.86 119.93 3.24
C GLY A 286 -45.39 119.43 3.23
N ASP A 287 -45.04 118.42 4.02
CA ASP A 287 -43.66 117.90 4.09
C ASP A 287 -43.37 116.82 3.03
N GLN A 288 -44.41 116.23 2.44
CA GLN A 288 -44.31 115.24 1.37
C GLN A 288 -43.85 115.85 0.04
N MET A 289 -44.14 117.14 -0.21
CA MET A 289 -43.71 117.83 -1.43
C MET A 289 -42.21 118.15 -1.46
N LEU A 290 -41.57 118.41 -0.31
CA LEU A 290 -40.13 118.71 -0.26
C LEU A 290 -39.25 117.44 -0.22
N ALA A 291 -39.79 116.30 0.22
CA ALA A 291 -39.12 115.01 0.14
C ALA A 291 -39.05 114.44 -1.30
N GLY A 292 -40.05 114.74 -2.14
CA GLY A 292 -40.12 114.28 -3.53
C GLY A 292 -38.99 114.78 -4.44
N LEU A 293 -38.35 115.92 -4.10
CA LEU A 293 -37.25 116.49 -4.89
C LEU A 293 -35.87 115.90 -4.55
N ARG A 294 -35.70 115.22 -3.40
CA ARG A 294 -34.42 114.56 -3.03
C ARG A 294 -34.34 113.08 -3.44
N SER A 295 -35.46 112.49 -3.88
CA SER A 295 -35.56 111.06 -4.20
C SER A 295 -35.10 110.68 -5.63
N LEU A 296 -34.44 111.59 -6.36
CA LEU A 296 -33.97 111.30 -7.72
C LEU A 296 -32.56 110.68 -7.78
N VAL A 297 -31.86 110.52 -6.64
CA VAL A 297 -30.51 109.94 -6.57
C VAL A 297 -30.41 108.96 -5.41
N GLN A 298 -31.21 107.90 -5.43
CA GLN A 298 -30.97 106.75 -4.55
C GLN A 298 -30.37 105.62 -5.37
N VAL A 299 -29.04 105.65 -5.45
CA VAL A 299 -28.24 104.54 -5.97
C VAL A 299 -28.37 103.42 -4.95
N ARG A 300 -29.14 102.38 -5.28
CA ARG A 300 -29.05 101.10 -4.57
C ARG A 300 -27.68 100.50 -4.88
N PRO A 301 -26.79 100.29 -3.89
CA PRO A 301 -25.64 99.43 -4.09
C PRO A 301 -26.17 98.03 -4.42
N THR A 302 -25.72 97.44 -5.52
CA THR A 302 -26.09 96.07 -5.92
C THR A 302 -25.31 95.01 -5.13
N GLY A 303 -24.92 95.31 -3.90
CA GLY A 303 -24.14 94.44 -3.02
C GLY A 303 -24.71 94.44 -1.60
N SER A 304 -24.56 93.31 -0.91
CA SER A 304 -24.98 93.11 0.47
C SER A 304 -24.41 94.19 1.40
N ALA A 305 -25.22 94.70 2.32
CA ALA A 305 -24.78 95.69 3.30
C ALA A 305 -23.70 95.09 4.24
N PRO A 306 -22.65 95.86 4.63
CA PRO A 306 -21.61 95.37 5.53
C PRO A 306 -22.19 94.94 6.88
N ALA A 307 -21.63 93.90 7.50
CA ALA A 307 -22.12 93.31 8.76
C ALA A 307 -22.15 94.29 9.95
N SER A 308 -21.44 95.41 9.86
CA SER A 308 -21.42 96.47 10.88
C SER A 308 -22.61 97.44 10.81
N ASP A 309 -23.47 97.34 9.79
CA ASP A 309 -24.68 98.16 9.66
C ASP A 309 -25.90 97.42 10.20
N THR A 310 -26.48 97.93 11.29
CA THR A 310 -27.65 97.35 11.98
C THR A 310 -28.96 98.02 11.60
N SER A 311 -28.98 98.86 10.56
CA SER A 311 -30.23 99.45 10.07
C SER A 311 -31.18 98.37 9.52
N ASP A 312 -32.48 98.59 9.70
CA ASP A 312 -33.54 97.66 9.26
C ASP A 312 -33.45 97.34 7.74
N ASP A 313 -33.07 98.34 6.93
CA ASP A 313 -32.84 98.17 5.49
C ASP A 313 -31.58 97.33 5.19
N ALA A 314 -30.52 97.45 6.00
CA ALA A 314 -29.31 96.64 5.86
C ALA A 314 -29.57 95.18 6.24
N VAL A 315 -30.35 94.93 7.29
CA VAL A 315 -30.79 93.59 7.71
C VAL A 315 -31.66 92.94 6.64
N LEU A 316 -32.64 93.67 6.09
CA LEU A 316 -33.50 93.17 5.01
C LEU A 316 -32.71 92.88 3.72
N SER A 317 -31.74 93.73 3.39
CA SER A 317 -30.83 93.52 2.26
C SER A 317 -30.00 92.24 2.42
N ARG A 318 -29.49 91.97 3.63
CA ARG A 318 -28.74 90.73 3.93
C ARG A 318 -29.63 89.48 3.87
N LEU A 319 -30.87 89.55 4.36
CA LEU A 319 -31.84 88.45 4.22
C LEU A 319 -32.14 88.15 2.75
N ASN A 320 -32.36 89.19 1.94
CA ASN A 320 -32.60 89.01 0.50
C ASN A 320 -31.38 88.43 -0.22
N ALA A 321 -30.18 88.87 0.14
CA ALA A 321 -28.95 88.29 -0.37
C ALA A 321 -28.82 86.81 0.00
N ALA A 322 -29.07 86.44 1.26
CA ALA A 322 -28.99 85.08 1.77
C ALA A 322 -29.98 84.13 1.06
N VAL A 323 -31.23 84.55 0.87
CA VAL A 323 -32.22 83.73 0.14
C VAL A 323 -31.87 83.60 -1.34
N ARG A 324 -31.35 84.66 -1.98
CA ARG A 324 -30.92 84.60 -3.38
C ARG A 324 -29.68 83.74 -3.59
N SER A 325 -28.77 83.70 -2.63
CA SER A 325 -27.58 82.87 -2.68
C SER A 325 -27.84 81.43 -2.23
N GLY A 326 -29.04 81.10 -1.75
CA GLY A 326 -29.36 79.80 -1.16
C GLY A 326 -28.69 79.56 0.20
N ASP A 327 -28.14 80.61 0.82
CA ASP A 327 -27.48 80.53 2.12
C ASP A 327 -28.53 80.61 3.24
N LEU A 328 -29.24 79.51 3.43
CA LEU A 328 -30.31 79.38 4.42
C LEU A 328 -29.79 79.47 5.86
N GLU A 329 -28.52 79.13 6.08
CA GLU A 329 -27.81 79.30 7.35
C GLU A 329 -27.61 80.79 7.69
N ALA A 330 -27.10 81.57 6.73
CA ALA A 330 -26.99 83.02 6.88
C ALA A 330 -28.37 83.69 7.03
N PHE A 331 -29.39 83.18 6.32
CA PHE A 331 -30.77 83.64 6.50
C PHE A 331 -31.24 83.43 7.95
N ARG A 332 -31.06 82.21 8.50
CA ARG A 332 -31.48 81.87 9.86
C ARG A 332 -30.79 82.78 10.89
N ALA A 333 -29.48 82.96 10.77
CA ALA A 333 -28.72 83.83 11.66
C ALA A 333 -29.25 85.26 11.64
N GLN A 334 -29.50 85.81 10.45
CA GLN A 334 -29.99 87.18 10.30
C GLN A 334 -31.46 87.34 10.73
N TRP A 335 -32.28 86.30 10.57
CA TRP A 335 -33.68 86.29 10.99
C TRP A 335 -33.82 86.32 12.51
N GLU A 336 -32.91 85.67 13.25
CA GLU A 336 -32.90 85.70 14.72
C GLU A 336 -32.61 87.09 15.29
N ASP A 337 -31.98 87.98 14.52
CA ASP A 337 -31.71 89.37 14.92
C ASP A 337 -32.87 90.34 14.60
N LEU A 338 -33.94 89.87 13.96
CA LEU A 338 -35.09 90.71 13.62
C LEU A 338 -35.92 91.11 14.86
N PRO A 339 -36.52 92.31 14.88
CA PRO A 339 -37.55 92.67 15.86
C PRO A 339 -38.75 91.72 15.82
N ASP A 340 -39.43 91.53 16.97
CA ASP A 340 -40.55 90.58 17.11
C ASP A 340 -41.65 90.77 16.06
N ALA A 341 -42.01 92.03 15.74
CA ALA A 341 -43.01 92.34 14.72
C ALA A 341 -42.63 91.83 13.31
N ALA A 342 -41.34 91.82 12.97
CA ALA A 342 -40.84 91.30 11.71
C ALA A 342 -40.71 89.76 11.73
N LYS A 343 -40.39 89.17 12.88
CA LYS A 343 -40.39 87.71 13.09
C LYS A 343 -41.80 87.12 12.97
N ASP A 344 -42.81 87.77 13.55
CA ASP A 344 -44.20 87.30 13.52
C ASP A 344 -44.74 87.16 12.09
N VAL A 345 -44.51 88.16 11.23
CA VAL A 345 -45.02 88.14 9.84
C VAL A 345 -44.24 87.24 8.89
N SER A 346 -43.07 86.75 9.31
CA SER A 346 -42.17 85.89 8.54
C SER A 346 -41.99 84.50 9.13
N ARG A 347 -42.66 84.20 10.25
CA ARG A 347 -42.54 82.95 11.01
C ARG A 347 -42.75 81.71 10.16
N ASP A 348 -43.82 81.67 9.37
CA ASP A 348 -44.12 80.52 8.49
C ASP A 348 -43.00 80.27 7.46
N PHE A 349 -42.36 81.34 6.98
CA PHE A 349 -41.22 81.23 6.07
C PHE A 349 -39.96 80.75 6.80
N ALA A 350 -39.70 81.27 8.00
CA ALA A 350 -38.58 80.84 8.84
C ALA A 350 -38.71 79.37 9.26
N ASP A 351 -39.93 78.90 9.58
CA ASP A 351 -40.21 77.50 9.90
C ASP A 351 -39.93 76.58 8.70
N LYS A 352 -40.28 77.01 7.47
CA LYS A 352 -39.95 76.29 6.23
C LYS A 352 -38.44 76.25 5.96
N VAL A 353 -37.73 77.35 6.19
CA VAL A 353 -36.26 77.41 6.06
C VAL A 353 -35.59 76.49 7.09
N LYS A 354 -36.07 76.50 8.34
CA LYS A 354 -35.58 75.60 9.40
C LYS A 354 -35.82 74.15 9.05
N ALA A 355 -37.01 73.79 8.56
CA ALA A 355 -37.32 72.44 8.09
C ALA A 355 -36.37 71.98 6.98
N ARG A 356 -35.99 72.88 6.06
CA ARG A 356 -35.01 72.61 5.01
C ARG A 356 -33.61 72.33 5.53
N LEU A 357 -33.12 73.19 6.42
CA LEU A 357 -31.81 73.01 7.05
C LEU A 357 -31.74 71.69 7.83
N THR A 358 -32.79 71.36 8.59
CA THR A 358 -32.87 70.09 9.32
C THR A 358 -32.88 68.88 8.37
N ALA A 359 -33.63 68.94 7.26
CA ALA A 359 -33.64 67.86 6.28
C ALA A 359 -32.28 67.69 5.59
N GLU A 360 -31.57 68.78 5.29
CA GLU A 360 -30.24 68.75 4.67
C GLU A 360 -29.16 68.19 5.61
N GLU A 361 -29.18 68.57 6.89
CA GLU A 361 -28.30 68.02 7.92
C GLU A 361 -28.50 66.50 8.09
N ILE A 362 -29.75 66.07 8.09
CA ILE A 362 -30.13 64.66 8.17
C ILE A 362 -29.65 63.88 6.93
N VAL A 363 -29.89 64.39 5.73
CA VAL A 363 -29.50 63.72 4.48
C VAL A 363 -27.97 63.67 4.34
N SER A 364 -27.28 64.75 4.69
CA SER A 364 -25.82 64.81 4.62
C SER A 364 -25.15 63.86 5.63
N SER A 365 -25.60 63.83 6.88
CA SER A 365 -25.09 62.88 7.88
C SER A 365 -25.35 61.41 7.50
N THR A 366 -26.52 61.12 6.92
CA THR A 366 -26.88 59.77 6.44
C THR A 366 -26.00 59.35 5.25
N LEU A 367 -25.79 60.26 4.29
CA LEU A 367 -24.95 60.01 3.12
C LEU A 367 -23.47 59.87 3.51
N SER A 368 -22.96 60.71 4.40
CA SER A 368 -21.63 60.58 4.95
C SER A 368 -21.46 59.26 5.72
N GLY A 369 -22.46 58.83 6.49
CA GLY A 369 -22.45 57.52 7.15
C GLY A 369 -22.38 56.35 6.17
N ALA A 370 -23.15 56.42 5.07
CA ALA A 370 -23.14 55.41 4.01
C ALA A 370 -21.81 55.38 3.23
N ILE A 371 -21.19 56.54 2.99
CA ILE A 371 -19.92 56.68 2.26
C ILE A 371 -18.72 56.34 3.15
N SER A 372 -18.67 56.77 4.41
CA SER A 372 -17.60 56.42 5.35
C SER A 372 -17.63 54.93 5.70
N GLY A 373 -18.79 54.28 5.67
CA GLY A 373 -18.90 52.82 5.72
C GLY A 373 -18.39 52.11 4.45
N SER A 374 -18.15 52.83 3.34
CA SER A 374 -17.68 52.28 2.06
C SER A 374 -16.16 52.25 1.91
N GLN A 375 -15.39 52.81 2.85
CA GLN A 375 -13.94 52.57 2.86
C GLN A 375 -13.67 51.19 3.46
N PRO A 376 -13.18 50.21 2.68
CA PRO A 376 -12.61 49.02 3.28
C PRO A 376 -11.50 49.49 4.22
N SER A 377 -11.58 49.10 5.49
CA SER A 377 -10.45 49.20 6.39
C SER A 377 -9.37 48.28 5.84
N SER A 378 -8.52 48.81 4.96
CA SER A 378 -7.25 48.19 4.60
C SER A 378 -6.31 48.34 5.79
N SER A 379 -6.62 47.64 6.89
CA SER A 379 -5.65 47.25 7.89
C SER A 379 -5.36 45.77 7.67
N ASP A 380 -4.42 45.48 6.78
CA ASP A 380 -3.34 44.54 7.05
C ASP A 380 -2.41 44.46 5.83
N ALA A 381 -1.28 45.13 5.92
CA ALA A 381 -0.11 44.86 5.10
C ALA A 381 1.09 44.75 6.05
N ALA A 382 0.98 43.87 7.04
CA ALA A 382 2.13 43.37 7.80
C ALA A 382 2.72 42.16 7.06
N GLU A 383 3.68 42.46 6.19
CA GLU A 383 4.97 41.77 6.05
C GLU A 383 5.02 40.24 6.29
N PRO A 384 5.19 39.41 5.23
CA PRO A 384 5.78 38.09 5.43
C PRO A 384 7.29 38.26 5.63
N ALA A 385 7.72 38.10 6.88
CA ALA A 385 9.10 37.87 7.24
C ALA A 385 9.62 36.63 6.48
N ASN A 386 10.47 36.90 5.49
CA ASN A 386 11.31 35.91 4.84
C ASN A 386 12.31 35.36 5.88
N GLN A 387 12.14 34.12 6.31
CA GLN A 387 13.13 33.39 7.11
C GLN A 387 13.59 32.15 6.36
N GLY A 388 14.91 32.11 6.13
CA GLY A 388 15.75 30.90 6.23
C GLY A 388 15.76 29.96 5.05
#